data_AF-A0A7L3L637-F1
#
_entry.id   AF-A0A7L3L637-F1
#
_cell.length_a   1.000
_cell.length_b   1.000
_cell.length_c   1.000
_cell.angle_alpha   90.00
_cell.angle_beta   90.00
_cell.angle_gamma   90.00
#
_symmetry.space_group_name_H-M   'P 1'
#
loop_
_entity.id
_entity.type
_entity.pdbx_description
1 polymer ?
#
loop_
_entity_poly.entity_id
_entity_poly.type
_entity_poly.pdbx_seq_one_letter_code
_entity_poly.pdbx_strand_id
1 'polypeptide(L)'
;LGIAVKFGRFSEKENKQIRKNIEDFLDITGIDSAEKLLFTSRYPQERGTISNLKNKHCFCEKLAEGIPRPWRLIYYRARKMFDPNNYKGRDALAFFFFPILALNYGPWSKEETQKLMDAVESVLRKRLEKKEGKPLSSEKPRREILIDRETLHQKLPWTAIEAKVGTRYLRQCKQKWSTILTHKMTKGQQLYRGIKGLQAKINLIKRLHELNAETADEVNWDELSNVIGDVPRGYVQGKFYKLKICVPLWQRRTFSEIVDYLFEKELPVLQGKL
;
A
#
# COMPACT_ATOMS: atom_id res chain seq x y z
N LEU A 1 15.63 26.97 -26.15
CA LEU A 1 14.48 26.52 -25.32
C LEU A 1 14.99 25.47 -24.35
N GLY A 2 15.01 25.77 -23.04
CA GLY A 2 15.48 24.82 -22.02
C GLY A 2 14.37 23.84 -21.60
N ILE A 3 14.72 22.56 -21.40
CA ILE A 3 13.78 21.55 -20.89
C ILE A 3 13.81 21.62 -19.35
N ALA A 4 12.68 21.96 -18.73
CA ALA A 4 12.55 21.92 -17.28
C ALA A 4 12.60 20.46 -16.78
N VAL A 5 13.64 20.13 -16.01
CA VAL A 5 13.85 18.80 -15.43
C VAL A 5 12.79 18.54 -14.33
N LYS A 6 12.05 17.43 -14.44
CA LYS A 6 10.96 17.09 -13.51
C LYS A 6 11.41 16.10 -12.42
N PHE A 7 11.01 16.38 -11.18
CA PHE A 7 11.19 15.51 -10.01
C PHE A 7 9.84 14.99 -9.49
N GLY A 8 9.83 13.98 -8.62
CA GLY A 8 8.58 13.41 -8.05
C GLY A 8 7.94 12.28 -8.86
N ARG A 9 6.61 12.12 -8.74
CA ARG A 9 5.87 10.97 -9.30
C ARG A 9 5.91 10.97 -10.84
N PHE A 10 6.15 9.79 -11.43
CA PHE A 10 6.04 9.59 -12.88
C PHE A 10 4.57 9.57 -13.31
N SER A 11 4.24 10.41 -14.29
CA SER A 11 2.96 10.45 -14.96
C SER A 11 2.72 9.19 -15.80
N GLU A 12 1.47 8.98 -16.20
CA GLU A 12 1.12 7.87 -17.09
C GLU A 12 1.79 7.98 -18.46
N LYS A 13 1.86 9.19 -19.03
CA LYS A 13 2.57 9.46 -20.29
C LYS A 13 4.04 9.08 -20.19
N GLU A 14 4.72 9.46 -19.11
CA GLU A 14 6.13 9.07 -18.89
C GLU A 14 6.28 7.56 -18.75
N ASN A 15 5.38 6.86 -18.05
CA ASN A 15 5.45 5.41 -17.93
C ASN A 15 5.21 4.69 -19.27
N LYS A 16 4.30 5.19 -20.11
CA LYS A 16 4.07 4.68 -21.46
C LYS A 16 5.32 4.86 -22.33
N GLN A 17 5.96 6.02 -22.26
CA GLN A 17 7.21 6.27 -22.97
C GLN A 17 8.35 5.35 -22.51
N ILE A 18 8.48 5.08 -21.19
CA ILE A 18 9.47 4.11 -20.67
C ILE A 18 9.27 2.72 -21.27
N ARG A 19 8.02 2.25 -21.38
CA ARG A 19 7.72 0.93 -21.97
C ARG A 19 8.16 0.89 -23.43
N LYS A 20 7.74 1.90 -24.20
CA LYS A 20 8.12 2.04 -25.61
C LYS A 20 9.64 2.06 -25.79
N ASN A 21 10.36 2.88 -25.02
CA ASN A 21 11.82 2.97 -25.13
C ASN A 21 12.52 1.65 -24.79
N ILE A 22 11.94 0.83 -23.89
CA ILE A 22 12.46 -0.51 -23.58
C ILE A 22 12.16 -1.47 -24.73
N GLU A 23 10.92 -1.49 -25.24
CA GLU A 23 10.52 -2.32 -26.39
C GLU A 23 11.40 -2.02 -27.62
N ASP A 24 11.52 -0.75 -28.00
CA ASP A 24 12.38 -0.30 -29.10
C ASP A 24 13.84 -0.74 -28.89
N PHE A 25 14.34 -0.72 -27.64
CA PHE A 25 15.71 -1.15 -27.34
C PHE A 25 15.89 -2.67 -27.43
N LEU A 26 14.89 -3.45 -27.02
CA LEU A 26 14.93 -4.91 -27.16
C LEU A 26 14.91 -5.30 -28.64
N ASP A 27 14.07 -4.65 -29.44
CA ASP A 27 13.95 -4.91 -30.88
C ASP A 27 15.26 -4.66 -31.63
N ILE A 28 15.97 -3.57 -31.33
CA ILE A 28 17.25 -3.27 -32.01
C ILE A 28 18.42 -4.12 -31.52
N THR A 29 18.35 -4.68 -30.31
CA THR A 29 19.48 -5.44 -29.72
C THR A 29 19.28 -6.94 -29.77
N GLY A 30 18.05 -7.42 -29.99
CA GLY A 30 17.70 -8.84 -29.91
C GLY A 30 17.78 -9.41 -28.49
N ILE A 31 17.86 -8.57 -27.45
CA ILE A 31 17.79 -9.05 -26.07
C ILE A 31 16.39 -9.59 -25.82
N ASP A 32 16.30 -10.81 -25.32
CA ASP A 32 15.05 -11.56 -25.24
C ASP A 32 13.98 -10.98 -24.29
N SER A 33 14.39 -10.14 -23.33
CA SER A 33 13.50 -9.67 -22.28
C SER A 33 13.99 -8.41 -21.59
N ALA A 34 13.02 -7.59 -21.17
CA ALA A 34 13.26 -6.44 -20.31
C ALA A 34 13.91 -6.83 -18.97
N GLU A 35 13.65 -8.05 -18.46
CA GLU A 35 14.28 -8.54 -17.23
C GLU A 35 15.80 -8.68 -17.41
N LYS A 36 16.28 -9.36 -18.45
CA LYS A 36 17.73 -9.49 -18.71
C LYS A 36 18.38 -8.14 -18.94
N LEU A 37 17.70 -7.27 -19.70
CA LEU A 37 18.15 -5.90 -19.94
C LEU A 37 18.28 -5.10 -18.63
N LEU A 38 17.31 -5.16 -17.72
CA LEU A 38 17.30 -4.30 -16.54
C LEU A 38 17.99 -4.91 -15.32
N PHE A 39 18.02 -6.24 -15.18
CA PHE A 39 18.54 -7.02 -14.06
C PHE A 39 19.69 -7.93 -14.47
N THR A 40 20.60 -7.41 -15.29
CA THR A 40 21.73 -8.13 -15.87
C THR A 40 22.57 -8.92 -14.84
N SER A 41 22.64 -8.45 -13.58
CA SER A 41 23.32 -9.18 -12.50
C SER A 41 22.72 -10.56 -12.19
N ARG A 42 21.46 -10.83 -12.56
CA ARG A 42 20.79 -12.13 -12.39
C ARG A 42 21.19 -13.15 -13.46
N TYR A 43 21.86 -12.72 -14.52
CA TYR A 43 22.22 -13.53 -15.69
C TYR A 43 23.74 -13.44 -15.91
N PRO A 44 24.56 -14.07 -15.04
CA PRO A 44 26.01 -13.90 -15.07
C PRO A 44 26.64 -14.34 -16.39
N GLN A 45 26.10 -15.37 -17.04
CA GLN A 45 26.60 -15.88 -18.33
C GLN A 45 26.40 -14.89 -19.49
N GLU A 46 25.32 -14.11 -19.45
CA GLU A 46 24.97 -13.16 -20.51
C GLU A 46 25.40 -11.72 -20.16
N ARG A 47 25.93 -11.50 -18.95
CA ARG A 47 26.23 -10.17 -18.41
C ARG A 47 27.17 -9.37 -19.30
N GLY A 48 28.23 -10.01 -19.80
CA GLY A 48 29.20 -9.37 -20.69
C GLY A 48 28.55 -8.90 -21.99
N THR A 49 27.84 -9.79 -22.67
CA THR A 49 27.12 -9.51 -23.93
C THR A 49 26.10 -8.38 -23.75
N ILE A 50 25.26 -8.44 -22.71
CA ILE A 50 24.24 -7.42 -22.45
C ILE A 50 24.89 -6.06 -22.13
N SER A 51 25.98 -6.04 -21.35
CA SER A 51 26.72 -4.79 -21.09
C SER A 51 27.31 -4.19 -22.36
N ASN A 52 27.87 -5.02 -23.25
CA ASN A 52 28.40 -4.57 -24.54
C ASN A 52 27.30 -3.99 -25.43
N LEU A 53 26.13 -4.63 -25.50
CA LEU A 53 24.97 -4.12 -26.25
C LEU A 53 24.46 -2.78 -25.69
N LYS A 54 24.38 -2.64 -24.35
CA LYS A 54 24.00 -1.38 -23.71
C LYS A 54 24.95 -0.23 -24.06
N ASN A 55 26.25 -0.50 -24.08
CA ASN A 55 27.25 0.49 -24.44
C ASN A 55 27.18 0.82 -25.94
N LYS A 56 27.14 -0.20 -26.80
CA LYS A 56 27.10 -0.05 -28.25
C LYS A 56 25.88 0.75 -28.73
N HIS A 57 24.73 0.58 -28.09
CA HIS A 57 23.47 1.23 -28.47
C HIS A 57 23.06 2.39 -27.54
N CYS A 58 23.99 2.92 -26.73
CA CYS A 58 23.75 4.06 -25.84
C CYS A 58 22.47 3.92 -24.99
N PHE A 59 22.32 2.80 -24.28
CA PHE A 59 21.09 2.45 -23.55
C PHE A 59 20.54 3.57 -22.66
N CYS A 60 21.42 4.30 -21.97
CA CYS A 60 21.00 5.39 -21.07
C CYS A 60 20.26 6.51 -21.82
N GLU A 61 20.70 6.84 -23.03
CA GLU A 61 20.09 7.86 -23.88
C GLU A 61 18.78 7.36 -24.47
N LYS A 62 18.80 6.14 -25.04
CA LYS A 62 17.60 5.50 -25.61
C LYS A 62 16.49 5.34 -24.57
N LEU A 63 16.85 4.94 -23.35
CA LEU A 63 15.89 4.83 -22.26
C LEU A 63 15.30 6.19 -21.87
N ALA A 64 16.09 7.27 -21.90
CA ALA A 64 15.67 8.60 -21.48
C ALA A 64 14.96 9.41 -22.59
N GLU A 65 14.98 8.92 -23.83
CA GLU A 65 14.46 9.62 -25.01
C GLU A 65 12.99 10.04 -24.81
N GLY A 66 12.71 11.33 -25.02
CA GLY A 66 11.37 11.91 -24.87
C GLY A 66 10.86 12.08 -23.44
N ILE A 67 11.70 11.85 -22.41
CA ILE A 67 11.30 11.96 -21.00
C ILE A 67 12.11 13.09 -20.33
N PRO A 68 11.47 14.16 -19.80
CA PRO A 68 12.17 15.31 -19.24
C PRO A 68 12.67 15.04 -17.81
N ARG A 69 13.45 13.96 -17.63
CA ARG A 69 14.02 13.53 -16.33
C ARG A 69 15.44 12.99 -16.50
N PRO A 70 16.26 13.01 -15.44
CA PRO A 70 17.56 12.37 -15.46
C PRO A 70 17.43 10.86 -15.70
N TRP A 71 18.23 10.30 -16.61
CA TRP A 71 18.17 8.89 -17.01
C TRP A 71 18.22 7.91 -15.83
N ARG A 72 18.97 8.23 -14.77
CA ARG A 72 19.04 7.40 -13.55
C ARG A 72 17.68 7.21 -12.89
N LEU A 73 16.85 8.26 -12.80
CA LEU A 73 15.50 8.16 -12.24
C LEU A 73 14.58 7.31 -13.13
N ILE A 74 14.73 7.45 -14.44
CA ILE A 74 14.01 6.67 -15.44
C ILE A 74 14.41 5.20 -15.36
N TYR A 75 15.70 4.92 -15.21
CA TYR A 75 16.25 3.57 -15.01
C TYR A 75 15.72 2.92 -13.73
N TYR A 76 15.72 3.63 -12.60
CA TYR A 76 15.11 3.11 -11.37
C TYR A 76 13.61 2.86 -11.52
N ARG A 77 12.91 3.72 -12.27
CA ARG A 77 11.48 3.53 -12.55
C ARG A 77 11.24 2.30 -13.43
N ALA A 78 12.02 2.14 -14.51
CA ALA A 78 11.97 0.98 -15.40
C ALA A 78 12.22 -0.31 -14.63
N ARG A 79 13.27 -0.38 -13.79
CA ARG A 79 13.51 -1.53 -12.91
C ARG A 79 12.26 -1.85 -12.07
N LYS A 80 11.65 -0.87 -11.40
CA LYS A 80 10.43 -1.14 -10.60
C LYS A 80 9.23 -1.63 -11.44
N MET A 81 9.13 -1.22 -12.71
CA MET A 81 8.04 -1.61 -13.62
C MET A 81 8.21 -3.02 -14.18
N PHE A 82 9.46 -3.48 -14.32
CA PHE A 82 9.81 -4.73 -15.00
C PHE A 82 10.47 -5.76 -14.07
N ASP A 83 10.57 -5.52 -12.76
CA ASP A 83 11.09 -6.52 -11.82
C ASP A 83 10.01 -7.56 -11.49
N PRO A 84 10.15 -8.83 -11.91
CA PRO A 84 9.21 -9.86 -11.50
C PRO A 84 9.24 -10.12 -9.99
N ASN A 85 10.38 -9.87 -9.32
CA ASN A 85 10.51 -10.06 -7.88
C ASN A 85 9.81 -8.98 -7.06
N ASN A 86 9.48 -7.83 -7.65
CA ASN A 86 8.61 -6.84 -7.02
C ASN A 86 7.18 -7.39 -6.82
N TYR A 87 6.88 -8.56 -7.42
CA TYR A 87 5.62 -9.28 -7.33
C TYR A 87 5.75 -10.71 -6.75
N LYS A 88 6.96 -11.20 -6.44
CA LYS A 88 7.17 -12.57 -5.91
C LYS A 88 6.78 -12.68 -4.44
N GLY A 89 5.48 -12.86 -4.29
CA GLY A 89 4.73 -13.44 -3.17
C GLY A 89 3.35 -13.89 -3.69
N ARG A 90 3.27 -14.20 -4.99
CA ARG A 90 2.07 -14.43 -5.80
C ARG A 90 2.34 -15.58 -6.76
N ASP A 91 1.36 -16.45 -6.94
CA ASP A 91 1.40 -17.51 -7.94
C ASP A 91 1.51 -16.92 -9.36
N ALA A 92 2.63 -17.21 -10.03
CA ALA A 92 3.00 -16.63 -11.33
C ALA A 92 2.04 -16.97 -12.47
N LEU A 93 1.23 -18.02 -12.32
CA LEU A 93 0.28 -18.48 -13.34
C LEU A 93 -0.91 -17.52 -13.53
N ALA A 94 -1.26 -16.72 -12.51
CA ALA A 94 -2.39 -15.81 -12.60
C ALA A 94 -2.12 -14.56 -13.46
N PHE A 95 -0.85 -14.25 -13.79
CA PHE A 95 -0.49 -13.04 -14.51
C PHE A 95 -0.38 -13.25 -16.03
N PHE A 96 -0.01 -14.44 -16.50
CA PHE A 96 0.09 -14.73 -17.94
C PHE A 96 -1.27 -14.72 -18.66
N PHE A 97 -2.38 -14.85 -17.91
CA PHE A 97 -3.74 -14.82 -18.46
C PHE A 97 -4.54 -13.54 -18.17
N PHE A 98 -3.98 -12.57 -17.42
CA PHE A 98 -4.68 -11.32 -17.14
C PHE A 98 -4.08 -10.16 -17.93
N PRO A 99 -4.78 -9.60 -18.93
CA PRO A 99 -4.31 -8.44 -19.65
C PRO A 99 -4.14 -7.27 -18.67
N ILE A 100 -2.93 -6.70 -18.63
CA ILE A 100 -2.52 -5.57 -17.78
C ILE A 100 -3.41 -4.32 -18.00
N LEU A 101 -4.25 -4.32 -19.03
CA LEU A 101 -5.26 -3.29 -19.31
C LEU A 101 -6.42 -3.21 -18.29
N ALA A 102 -6.60 -4.18 -17.39
CA ALA A 102 -7.79 -4.26 -16.53
C ALA A 102 -7.63 -3.78 -15.07
N LEU A 103 -6.47 -3.25 -14.67
CA LEU A 103 -6.28 -2.77 -13.30
C LEU A 103 -6.78 -1.33 -13.14
N ASN A 104 -7.94 -1.20 -12.48
CA ASN A 104 -8.53 0.10 -12.20
C ASN A 104 -7.74 0.80 -11.07
N TYR A 105 -7.21 2.00 -11.35
CA TYR A 105 -6.62 2.89 -10.34
C TYR A 105 -7.52 4.09 -9.99
N GLY A 106 -8.65 4.22 -10.68
CA GLY A 106 -9.66 5.27 -10.44
C GLY A 106 -10.56 5.02 -9.24
N PRO A 107 -11.62 5.83 -9.06
CA PRO A 107 -12.62 5.65 -8.01
C PRO A 107 -13.22 4.24 -8.02
N TRP A 108 -13.56 3.70 -6.85
CA TRP A 108 -14.22 2.39 -6.75
C TRP A 108 -15.66 2.49 -7.22
N SER A 109 -16.06 1.64 -8.16
CA SER A 109 -17.46 1.49 -8.52
C SER A 109 -18.26 0.83 -7.39
N LYS A 110 -19.59 0.91 -7.47
CA LYS A 110 -20.47 0.22 -6.51
C LYS A 110 -20.31 -1.29 -6.60
N GLU A 111 -20.19 -1.79 -7.82
CA GLU A 111 -20.01 -3.21 -8.15
C GLU A 111 -18.66 -3.72 -7.61
N GLU A 112 -17.57 -2.98 -7.82
CA GLU A 112 -16.25 -3.32 -7.27
C GLU A 112 -16.28 -3.34 -5.74
N THR A 113 -16.97 -2.37 -5.14
CA THR A 113 -17.12 -2.27 -3.68
C THR A 113 -17.92 -3.46 -3.14
N GLN A 114 -18.99 -3.86 -3.82
CA GLN A 114 -19.80 -5.03 -3.44
C GLN A 114 -18.99 -6.33 -3.55
N LYS A 115 -18.29 -6.54 -4.68
CA LYS A 115 -17.40 -7.71 -4.85
C LYS A 115 -16.35 -7.82 -3.74
N LEU A 116 -15.77 -6.70 -3.31
CA LEU A 116 -14.85 -6.68 -2.18
C LEU A 116 -15.53 -7.11 -0.88
N MET A 117 -16.73 -6.59 -0.59
CA MET A 117 -17.49 -6.96 0.60
C MET A 117 -17.83 -8.45 0.59
N ASP A 118 -18.35 -8.98 -0.52
CA ASP A 118 -18.71 -10.40 -0.66
C ASP A 118 -17.48 -11.31 -0.54
N ALA A 119 -16.35 -10.90 -1.12
CA ALA A 119 -15.10 -11.66 -1.04
C ALA A 119 -14.58 -11.76 0.40
N VAL A 120 -14.63 -10.65 1.16
CA VAL A 120 -14.22 -10.63 2.57
C VAL A 120 -15.21 -11.41 3.42
N GLU A 121 -16.52 -11.22 3.21
CA GLU A 121 -17.58 -11.93 3.93
C GLU A 121 -17.44 -13.45 3.76
N SER A 122 -17.19 -13.91 2.53
CA SER A 122 -16.94 -15.33 2.24
C SER A 122 -15.73 -15.89 3.00
N VAL A 123 -14.66 -15.10 3.18
CA VAL A 123 -13.51 -15.51 3.99
C VAL A 123 -13.89 -15.63 5.47
N LEU A 124 -14.64 -14.65 5.99
CA LEU A 124 -15.06 -14.64 7.39
C LEU A 124 -16.02 -15.79 7.71
N ARG A 125 -16.99 -16.06 6.82
CA ARG A 125 -17.92 -17.20 6.94
C ARG A 125 -17.18 -18.54 7.00
N LYS A 126 -16.24 -18.79 6.08
CA LYS A 126 -15.42 -20.02 6.07
C LYS A 126 -14.60 -20.20 7.37
N ARG A 127 -14.16 -19.10 8.00
CA ARG A 127 -13.45 -19.16 9.28
C ARG A 127 -14.36 -19.53 10.43
N LEU A 128 -15.58 -18.99 10.45
CA LEU A 128 -16.60 -19.31 11.46
C LEU A 128 -17.01 -20.78 11.36
N GLU A 129 -17.29 -21.28 10.15
CA GLU A 129 -17.60 -22.70 9.90
C GLU A 129 -16.48 -23.63 10.38
N LYS A 130 -15.22 -23.25 10.14
CA LYS A 130 -14.06 -24.02 10.63
C LYS A 130 -13.90 -23.97 12.15
N LYS A 131 -14.31 -22.88 12.80
CA LYS A 131 -14.25 -22.71 14.27
C LYS A 131 -15.39 -23.45 14.98
N GLU A 132 -16.58 -23.52 14.38
CA GLU A 132 -17.76 -24.15 14.99
C GLU A 132 -17.94 -25.64 14.63
N GLY A 133 -17.15 -26.18 13.70
CA GLY A 133 -17.15 -27.61 13.38
C GLY A 133 -18.45 -28.13 12.72
N LYS A 134 -19.37 -27.24 12.32
CA LYS A 134 -20.61 -27.56 11.59
C LYS A 134 -20.78 -26.67 10.36
N PRO A 135 -21.25 -27.20 9.21
CA PRO A 135 -21.63 -26.38 8.08
C PRO A 135 -22.87 -25.57 8.43
N LEU A 136 -22.79 -24.25 8.29
CA LEU A 136 -23.94 -23.36 8.46
C LEU A 136 -24.93 -23.65 7.31
N SER A 137 -26.02 -24.35 7.61
CA SER A 137 -27.08 -24.68 6.63
C SER A 137 -27.50 -23.44 5.82
N SER A 138 -27.69 -23.64 4.51
CA SER A 138 -27.92 -22.63 3.47
C SER A 138 -29.27 -21.90 3.54
N GLU A 139 -30.01 -22.00 4.64
CA GLU A 139 -31.40 -21.52 4.75
C GLU A 139 -31.63 -20.47 5.85
N LYS A 140 -30.61 -19.74 6.31
CA LYS A 140 -30.86 -18.52 7.09
C LYS A 140 -30.71 -17.29 6.19
N PRO A 141 -31.72 -16.39 6.13
CA PRO A 141 -31.65 -15.17 5.32
C PRO A 141 -30.44 -14.37 5.78
N ARG A 142 -29.96 -13.44 4.93
CA ARG A 142 -28.89 -12.45 5.18
C ARG A 142 -29.06 -11.68 6.51
N ARG A 143 -29.00 -12.36 7.65
CA ARG A 143 -28.95 -11.79 8.98
C ARG A 143 -27.49 -11.51 9.25
N GLU A 144 -27.27 -10.28 9.71
CA GLU A 144 -25.98 -9.70 10.04
C GLU A 144 -25.11 -10.74 10.71
N ILE A 145 -24.01 -11.14 10.04
CA ILE A 145 -22.98 -11.90 10.73
C ILE A 145 -22.49 -10.97 11.84
N LEU A 146 -22.79 -11.32 13.09
CA LEU A 146 -22.15 -10.73 14.25
C LEU A 146 -20.69 -11.20 14.24
N ILE A 147 -19.90 -10.56 13.39
CA ILE A 147 -18.47 -10.80 13.26
C ILE A 147 -17.85 -10.23 14.53
N ASP A 148 -17.49 -11.11 15.45
CA ASP A 148 -16.80 -10.72 16.66
C ASP A 148 -15.52 -9.92 16.32
N ARG A 149 -15.26 -8.87 17.09
CA ARG A 149 -14.26 -7.86 16.79
C ARG A 149 -12.86 -8.44 16.66
N GLU A 150 -12.57 -9.49 17.40
CA GLU A 150 -11.33 -10.24 17.35
C GLU A 150 -11.11 -10.92 15.98
N THR A 151 -12.18 -11.36 15.31
CA THR A 151 -12.10 -11.95 13.97
C THR A 151 -11.82 -10.92 12.86
N LEU A 152 -12.13 -9.64 13.08
CA LEU A 152 -11.76 -8.53 12.18
C LEU A 152 -10.28 -8.15 12.28
N HIS A 153 -9.63 -8.46 13.41
CA HIS A 153 -8.20 -8.22 13.63
C HIS A 153 -7.31 -9.33 13.04
N GLN A 154 -7.89 -10.49 12.70
CA GLN A 154 -7.16 -11.60 12.09
C GLN A 154 -6.67 -11.26 10.67
N LYS A 155 -5.44 -11.69 10.34
CA LYS A 155 -4.83 -11.46 9.01
C LYS A 155 -5.71 -12.06 7.91
N LEU A 156 -6.31 -11.23 7.06
CA LEU A 156 -7.10 -11.67 5.90
C LEU A 156 -6.19 -12.17 4.75
N PRO A 157 -6.61 -13.20 3.98
CA PRO A 157 -5.87 -13.74 2.84
C PRO A 157 -6.10 -12.84 1.63
N TRP A 158 -5.43 -11.68 1.63
CA TRP A 158 -5.71 -10.63 0.65
C TRP A 158 -5.41 -11.03 -0.80
N THR A 159 -4.56 -12.03 -1.03
CA THR A 159 -4.30 -12.62 -2.35
C THR A 159 -5.54 -13.31 -2.90
N ALA A 160 -6.22 -14.12 -2.08
CA ALA A 160 -7.49 -14.76 -2.47
C ALA A 160 -8.62 -13.73 -2.66
N ILE A 161 -8.64 -12.66 -1.84
CA ILE A 161 -9.61 -11.56 -1.99
C ILE A 161 -9.37 -10.80 -3.29
N GLU A 162 -8.12 -10.47 -3.61
CA GLU A 162 -7.74 -9.83 -4.89
C GLU A 162 -8.22 -10.66 -6.08
N ALA A 163 -7.98 -11.97 -6.09
CA ALA A 163 -8.42 -12.87 -7.16
C ALA A 163 -9.95 -12.85 -7.35
N LYS A 164 -10.72 -12.79 -6.25
CA LYS A 164 -12.20 -12.68 -6.30
C LYS A 164 -12.69 -11.32 -6.78
N VAL A 165 -12.00 -10.23 -6.42
CA VAL A 165 -12.36 -8.88 -6.85
C VAL A 165 -12.04 -8.68 -8.33
N GLY A 166 -10.92 -9.22 -8.81
CA GLY A 166 -10.54 -9.30 -10.23
C GLY A 166 -10.12 -7.96 -10.87
N THR A 167 -10.64 -6.83 -10.42
CA THR A 167 -10.41 -5.50 -11.02
C THR A 167 -9.44 -4.61 -10.25
N ARG A 168 -9.04 -5.02 -9.04
CA ARG A 168 -8.24 -4.21 -8.09
C ARG A 168 -7.13 -5.04 -7.47
N TYR A 169 -6.00 -4.39 -7.23
CA TYR A 169 -4.83 -4.99 -6.62
C TYR A 169 -5.03 -5.21 -5.11
N LEU A 170 -4.33 -6.20 -4.55
CA LEU A 170 -4.32 -6.55 -3.12
C LEU A 170 -4.26 -5.34 -2.18
N ARG A 171 -3.32 -4.42 -2.44
CA ARG A 171 -3.14 -3.21 -1.62
C ARG A 171 -4.35 -2.28 -1.71
N GLN A 172 -4.97 -2.18 -2.89
CA GLN A 172 -6.19 -1.38 -3.08
C GLN A 172 -7.36 -2.03 -2.34
N CYS A 173 -7.53 -3.35 -2.43
CA CYS A 173 -8.55 -4.10 -1.68
C CYS A 173 -8.38 -3.90 -0.17
N LYS A 174 -7.15 -4.04 0.35
CA LYS A 174 -6.83 -3.82 1.77
C LYS A 174 -7.14 -2.38 2.20
N GLN A 175 -6.74 -1.39 1.39
CA GLN A 175 -6.98 0.01 1.68
C GLN A 175 -8.49 0.33 1.68
N LYS A 176 -9.22 -0.09 0.65
CA LYS A 176 -10.66 0.12 0.53
C LYS A 176 -11.42 -0.57 1.65
N TRP A 177 -11.06 -1.80 1.99
CA TRP A 177 -11.66 -2.51 3.12
C TRP A 177 -11.42 -1.78 4.43
N SER A 178 -10.21 -1.28 4.67
CA SER A 178 -9.92 -0.47 5.87
C SER A 178 -10.84 0.75 5.96
N THR A 179 -11.12 1.42 4.85
CA THR A 179 -12.06 2.55 4.80
C THR A 179 -13.50 2.11 5.09
N ILE A 180 -13.97 1.03 4.46
CA ILE A 180 -15.32 0.48 4.68
C ILE A 180 -15.49 0.07 6.15
N LEU A 181 -14.51 -0.66 6.68
CA LEU A 181 -14.52 -1.15 8.05
C LEU A 181 -14.54 0.02 9.04
N THR A 182 -13.69 1.02 8.84
CA THR A 182 -13.68 2.23 9.67
C THR A 182 -15.06 2.90 9.63
N HIS A 183 -15.64 3.10 8.45
CA HIS A 183 -16.97 3.71 8.32
C HIS A 183 -18.07 2.90 9.02
N LYS A 184 -18.03 1.57 8.94
CA LYS A 184 -18.99 0.70 9.63
C LYS A 184 -18.84 0.79 11.16
N MET A 185 -17.62 0.75 11.68
CA MET A 185 -17.36 0.86 13.11
C MET A 185 -17.75 2.23 13.67
N THR A 186 -17.41 3.32 12.97
CA THR A 186 -17.73 4.67 13.41
C THR A 186 -19.15 5.12 13.08
N LYS A 187 -19.99 4.24 12.52
CA LYS A 187 -21.34 4.56 12.02
C LYS A 187 -21.36 5.80 11.10
N GLY A 188 -20.30 5.98 10.31
CA GLY A 188 -20.11 7.12 9.40
C GLY A 188 -19.63 8.42 10.05
N GLN A 189 -19.38 8.46 11.36
CA GLN A 189 -18.89 9.65 12.05
C GLN A 189 -17.48 10.04 11.59
N GLN A 190 -17.27 11.35 11.40
CA GLN A 190 -15.96 11.93 11.07
C GLN A 190 -15.16 12.21 12.36
N LEU A 191 -14.46 11.19 12.85
CA LEU A 191 -13.73 11.28 14.13
C LEU A 191 -12.47 12.16 14.10
N TYR A 192 -11.88 12.37 12.91
CA TYR A 192 -10.62 13.10 12.73
C TYR A 192 -10.77 14.40 11.92
N ARG A 193 -11.82 15.19 12.18
CA ARG A 193 -12.01 16.53 11.61
C ARG A 193 -12.38 17.54 12.70
N GLY A 194 -11.99 18.80 12.49
CA GLY A 194 -12.28 19.91 13.41
C GLY A 194 -11.81 19.63 14.84
N ILE A 195 -12.59 20.12 15.81
CA ILE A 195 -12.37 19.97 17.26
C ILE A 195 -12.22 18.50 17.67
N LYS A 196 -13.07 17.60 17.15
CA LYS A 196 -12.99 16.15 17.43
C LYS A 196 -11.66 15.56 16.98
N GLY A 197 -11.14 16.03 15.84
CA GLY A 197 -9.84 15.60 15.33
C GLY A 197 -8.65 16.14 16.12
N LEU A 198 -8.76 17.34 16.70
CA LEU A 198 -7.77 17.86 17.65
C LEU A 198 -7.77 17.03 18.93
N GLN A 199 -8.95 16.79 19.51
CA GLN A 199 -9.10 15.97 20.72
C GLN A 199 -8.57 14.54 20.51
N ALA A 200 -8.86 13.92 19.37
CA ALA A 200 -8.37 12.58 19.05
C ALA A 200 -6.84 12.52 18.92
N LYS A 201 -6.18 13.58 18.42
CA LYS A 201 -4.70 13.66 18.39
C LYS A 201 -4.13 13.83 19.81
N ILE A 202 -4.72 14.71 20.60
CA ILE A 202 -4.31 14.98 21.99
C ILE A 202 -4.42 13.70 22.82
N ASN A 203 -5.57 13.01 22.75
CA ASN A 203 -5.79 11.77 23.47
C ASN A 203 -4.80 10.69 23.04
N LEU A 204 -4.54 10.55 21.72
CA LEU A 204 -3.56 9.59 21.21
C LEU A 204 -2.15 9.87 21.76
N ILE A 205 -1.69 11.13 21.74
CA ILE A 205 -0.36 11.50 22.23
C ILE A 205 -0.25 11.24 23.73
N LYS A 206 -1.24 11.67 24.54
CA LYS A 206 -1.25 11.44 25.99
C LYS A 206 -1.18 9.95 26.32
N ARG A 207 -2.02 9.13 25.68
CA ARG A 207 -2.03 7.68 25.94
C ARG A 207 -0.74 6.99 25.50
N LEU A 208 -0.16 7.37 24.36
CA LEU A 208 1.12 6.81 23.93
C LEU A 208 2.25 7.13 24.92
N HIS A 209 2.26 8.33 25.48
CA HIS A 209 3.23 8.74 26.48
C HIS A 209 3.00 8.03 27.83
N GLU A 210 1.75 7.91 28.29
CA GLU A 210 1.39 7.16 29.50
C GLU A 210 1.81 5.67 29.44
N LEU A 211 1.72 5.06 28.25
CA LEU A 211 2.12 3.67 28.05
C LEU A 211 3.64 3.45 28.18
N ASN A 212 4.45 4.50 28.03
CA ASN A 212 5.90 4.48 28.15
C ASN A 212 6.58 3.30 27.41
N ALA A 213 6.08 3.00 26.21
CA ALA A 213 6.60 1.93 25.37
C ALA A 213 7.89 2.38 24.66
N GLU A 214 8.92 1.53 24.65
CA GLU A 214 10.19 1.84 23.98
C GLU A 214 10.11 1.58 22.48
N THR A 215 9.26 0.63 22.07
CA THR A 215 9.04 0.27 20.68
C THR A 215 7.58 0.31 20.28
N ALA A 216 7.32 0.49 18.97
CA ALA A 216 5.96 0.50 18.44
C ALA A 216 5.25 -0.87 18.53
N ASP A 217 6.01 -1.95 18.71
CA ASP A 217 5.50 -3.32 18.83
C ASP A 217 5.00 -3.63 20.24
N GLU A 218 5.52 -2.94 21.27
CA GLU A 218 5.06 -3.02 22.67
C GLU A 218 3.72 -2.31 22.89
N VAL A 219 3.33 -1.40 21.99
CA VAL A 219 2.09 -0.64 22.11
C VAL A 219 0.88 -1.55 21.85
N ASN A 220 -0.02 -1.61 22.83
CA ASN A 220 -1.35 -2.20 22.64
C ASN A 220 -2.24 -1.26 21.80
N TRP A 221 -2.10 -1.33 20.48
CA TRP A 221 -2.86 -0.51 19.54
C TRP A 221 -4.37 -0.76 19.58
N ASP A 222 -4.80 -1.93 20.04
CA ASP A 222 -6.22 -2.29 20.16
C ASP A 222 -6.87 -1.55 21.33
N GLU A 223 -6.16 -1.37 22.44
CA GLU A 223 -6.61 -0.53 23.56
C GLU A 223 -6.76 0.93 23.14
N LEU A 224 -5.74 1.48 22.47
CA LEU A 224 -5.79 2.85 21.93
C LEU A 224 -6.93 3.05 20.93
N SER A 225 -7.30 1.99 20.21
CA SER A 225 -8.40 1.99 19.26
C SER A 225 -9.74 2.31 19.89
N ASN A 226 -9.97 1.83 21.11
CA ASN A 226 -11.21 2.09 21.86
C ASN A 226 -11.24 3.55 22.34
N VAL A 227 -10.13 4.04 22.88
CA VAL A 227 -10.01 5.41 23.42
C VAL A 227 -10.21 6.49 22.36
N ILE A 228 -9.87 6.20 21.10
CA ILE A 228 -9.87 7.16 20.00
C ILE A 228 -11.19 7.15 19.19
N GLY A 229 -12.20 6.45 19.70
CA GLY A 229 -13.54 6.42 19.11
C GLY A 229 -13.82 5.14 18.32
N ASP A 230 -13.39 4.00 18.87
CA ASP A 230 -13.80 2.69 18.40
C ASP A 230 -13.44 2.39 16.93
N VAL A 231 -12.17 2.60 16.57
CA VAL A 231 -11.67 2.44 15.20
C VAL A 231 -10.89 1.12 15.02
N PRO A 232 -10.44 0.75 13.80
CA PRO A 232 -9.50 -0.36 13.62
C PRO A 232 -8.06 0.00 14.04
N ARG A 233 -7.28 -0.96 14.56
CA ARG A 233 -5.86 -0.76 14.95
C ARG A 233 -5.00 -0.08 13.88
N GLY A 234 -5.18 -0.48 12.61
CA GLY A 234 -4.42 0.06 11.48
C GLY A 234 -4.78 1.52 11.17
N TYR A 235 -5.99 1.94 11.55
CA TYR A 235 -6.39 3.34 11.47
C TYR A 235 -5.60 4.17 12.48
N VAL A 236 -5.53 3.75 13.74
CA VAL A 236 -4.76 4.41 14.80
C VAL A 236 -3.28 4.50 14.45
N GLN A 237 -2.68 3.38 14.03
CA GLN A 237 -1.29 3.35 13.56
C GLN A 237 -1.04 4.33 12.41
N GLY A 238 -1.99 4.43 11.47
CA GLY A 238 -1.93 5.40 10.38
C GLY A 238 -2.04 6.86 10.86
N LYS A 239 -2.76 7.14 11.95
CA LYS A 239 -2.83 8.47 12.57
C LYS A 239 -1.55 8.82 13.31
N PHE A 240 -1.01 7.88 14.07
CA PHE A 240 0.29 8.04 14.71
C PHE A 240 1.39 8.29 13.68
N TYR A 241 1.43 7.51 12.59
CA TYR A 241 2.41 7.73 11.52
C TYR A 241 2.37 9.16 10.97
N LYS A 242 1.18 9.75 10.81
CA LYS A 242 1.05 11.15 10.38
C LYS A 242 1.57 12.16 11.40
N LEU A 243 1.49 11.87 12.70
CA LEU A 243 2.11 12.70 13.75
C LEU A 243 3.64 12.52 13.72
N LYS A 244 4.10 11.28 13.65
CA LYS A 244 5.52 10.91 13.57
C LYS A 244 6.25 11.62 12.42
N ILE A 245 5.68 11.68 11.22
CA ILE A 245 6.34 12.35 10.08
C ILE A 245 6.44 13.88 10.23
N CYS A 246 5.68 14.48 11.15
CA CYS A 246 5.80 15.91 11.48
C CYS A 246 6.92 16.18 12.49
N VAL A 247 7.42 15.15 13.19
CA VAL A 247 8.52 15.31 14.14
C VAL A 247 9.83 15.58 13.38
N PRO A 248 10.59 16.63 13.73
CA PRO A 248 11.87 16.92 13.10
C PRO A 248 12.86 15.76 13.23
N LEU A 249 13.46 15.38 12.10
CA LEU A 249 14.45 14.29 11.99
C LEU A 249 13.93 12.95 12.54
N TRP A 250 12.63 12.66 12.43
CA TRP A 250 12.01 11.45 12.98
C TRP A 250 12.68 10.13 12.53
N GLN A 251 13.37 10.10 11.38
CA GLN A 251 14.08 8.89 10.93
C GLN A 251 15.30 8.55 11.80
N ARG A 252 15.80 9.52 12.57
CA ARG A 252 16.97 9.39 13.46
C ARG A 252 16.57 9.29 14.93
N ARG A 253 15.28 9.26 15.23
CA ARG A 253 14.76 9.19 16.60
C ARG A 253 14.18 7.81 16.90
N THR A 254 14.28 7.38 18.15
CA THR A 254 13.60 6.19 18.66
C THR A 254 12.08 6.44 18.73
N PHE A 255 11.31 5.37 19.00
CA PHE A 255 9.88 5.53 19.18
C PHE A 255 9.54 6.35 20.43
N SER A 256 10.21 6.09 21.56
CA SER A 256 10.10 6.87 22.81
C SER A 256 10.44 8.35 22.58
N GLU A 257 11.59 8.66 21.95
CA GLU A 257 11.97 10.05 21.63
C GLU A 257 10.97 10.78 20.72
N ILE A 258 10.28 10.05 19.85
CA ILE A 258 9.20 10.61 19.01
C ILE A 258 7.97 10.91 19.87
N VAL A 259 7.58 10.00 20.75
CA VAL A 259 6.42 10.17 21.64
C VAL A 259 6.67 11.31 22.63
N ASP A 260 7.85 11.40 23.21
CA ASP A 260 8.25 12.48 24.12
C ASP A 260 8.21 13.83 23.42
N TYR A 261 8.78 13.92 22.21
CA TYR A 261 8.69 15.15 21.42
C TYR A 261 7.24 15.56 21.15
N LEU A 262 6.39 14.59 20.76
CA LEU A 262 4.98 14.86 20.51
C LEU A 262 4.28 15.35 21.80
N PHE A 263 4.63 14.79 22.95
CA PHE A 263 4.05 15.17 24.24
C PHE A 263 4.54 16.54 24.72
N GLU A 264 5.84 16.82 24.64
CA GLU A 264 6.42 18.07 25.16
C GLU A 264 6.21 19.27 24.23
N LYS A 265 6.25 19.05 22.90
CA LYS A 265 6.31 20.15 21.91
C LYS A 265 5.03 20.28 21.12
N GLU A 266 4.44 19.18 20.65
CA GLU A 266 3.23 19.24 19.82
C GLU A 266 1.93 19.29 20.64
N LEU A 267 1.86 18.58 21.77
CA LEU A 267 0.66 18.52 22.61
C LEU A 267 0.21 19.91 23.10
N PRO A 268 1.08 20.79 23.63
CA PRO A 268 0.64 22.11 24.10
C PRO A 268 0.09 22.97 22.95
N VAL A 269 0.70 22.87 21.76
CA VAL A 269 0.25 23.58 20.55
C VAL A 269 -1.12 23.08 20.09
N LEU A 270 -1.38 21.78 20.21
CA LEU A 270 -2.70 21.21 19.89
C LEU A 270 -3.76 21.62 20.93
N GLN A 271 -3.40 21.66 22.21
CA GLN A 271 -4.29 22.08 23.29
C GLN A 271 -4.66 23.56 23.18
N GLY A 272 -3.73 24.43 22.78
CA GLY A 272 -4.02 25.85 22.55
C GLY A 272 -4.90 26.15 21.32
N LYS A 273 -5.21 25.12 20.51
CA LYS A 273 -6.12 25.23 19.34
C LYS A 273 -7.53 24.72 19.62
N LEU A 274 -7.76 24.12 20.79
CA LEU A 274 -9.08 23.74 21.29
C LEU A 274 -9.75 24.96 21.94
#